data_AF-A0A3L8A1C7-F1
#
_entry.id   AF-A0A3L8A1C7-F1
#
_cell.length_a   1.000
_cell.length_b   1.000
_cell.length_c   1.000
_cell.angle_alpha   90.00
_cell.angle_beta   90.00
_cell.angle_gamma   90.00
#
_symmetry.space_group_name_H-M   'P 1'
#
loop_
_entity.id
_entity.type
_entity.pdbx_description
1 polymer ?
#
loop_
_entity_poly.entity_id
_entity_poly.type
_entity_poly.pdbx_seq_one_letter_code
_entity_poly.pdbx_strand_id
1 'polypeptide(L)'
;MGTINTTDVIYATLMQRGRQIATFKFSGLASFSDIISHVRRATSGCIGLVTLHMRNRSQGWSQNRSFIMSPTPSVPVQLSLF
;
A
#
# COMPACT_ATOMS: atom_id res chain seq x y z
N MET A 1 -7.23 -4.06 -17.35
CA MET A 1 -6.33 -4.07 -16.16
C MET A 1 -5.04 -4.76 -16.58
N GLY A 2 -3.88 -4.20 -16.22
CA GLY A 2 -2.60 -4.88 -16.48
C GLY A 2 -2.34 -5.96 -15.45
N THR A 3 -1.90 -7.14 -15.89
CA THR A 3 -1.44 -8.20 -14.99
C THR A 3 -0.14 -7.75 -14.35
N ILE A 4 0.08 -8.03 -13.06
CA ILE A 4 1.37 -7.80 -12.40
C ILE A 4 2.17 -9.09 -12.52
N ASN A 5 3.33 -9.03 -13.15
CA ASN A 5 4.25 -10.16 -13.21
C ASN A 5 5.37 -9.98 -12.18
N THR A 6 5.89 -11.08 -11.67
CA THR A 6 6.96 -11.08 -10.65
C THR A 6 8.23 -10.39 -11.14
N THR A 7 8.50 -10.42 -12.45
CA THR A 7 9.66 -9.74 -13.05
C THR A 7 9.48 -8.23 -13.21
N ASP A 8 8.30 -7.69 -12.93
CA ASP A 8 8.02 -6.27 -13.12
C ASP A 8 8.62 -5.39 -12.05
N VAL A 9 9.00 -4.18 -12.46
CA VAL A 9 9.39 -3.11 -11.56
C VAL A 9 8.23 -2.11 -11.48
N ILE A 10 7.64 -1.99 -10.31
CA ILE A 10 6.50 -1.11 -10.03
C ILE A 10 6.95 0.01 -9.10
N TYR A 11 6.73 1.25 -9.53
CA TYR A 11 6.89 2.43 -8.70
C TYR A 11 5.52 2.79 -8.13
N ALA A 12 5.41 2.91 -6.82
CA ALA A 12 4.16 3.23 -6.14
C ALA A 12 4.34 4.45 -5.24
N THR A 13 3.55 5.49 -5.46
CA THR A 13 3.54 6.72 -4.67
C THR A 13 2.25 6.79 -3.89
N LEU A 14 2.36 6.86 -2.56
CA LEU A 14 1.24 7.04 -1.66
C LEU A 14 1.01 8.52 -1.40
N MET A 15 -0.20 8.98 -1.70
CA MET A 15 -0.67 10.34 -1.50
C MET A 15 -1.81 10.37 -0.48
N GLN A 16 -1.78 11.32 0.45
CA GLN A 16 -2.86 11.56 1.39
C GLN A 16 -3.12 13.06 1.47
N ARG A 17 -4.38 13.48 1.32
CA ARG A 17 -4.80 14.91 1.36
C ARG A 17 -3.94 15.80 0.43
N GLY A 18 -3.57 15.30 -0.75
CA GLY A 18 -2.72 16.01 -1.71
C GLY A 18 -1.22 16.03 -1.37
N ARG A 19 -0.80 15.49 -0.23
CA ARG A 19 0.60 15.37 0.18
C ARG A 19 1.14 13.98 -0.10
N GLN A 20 2.36 13.91 -0.64
CA GLN A 20 3.09 12.65 -0.77
C GLN A 20 3.53 12.17 0.61
N ILE A 21 3.06 10.99 1.00
CA ILE A 21 3.39 10.35 2.28
C ILE A 21 4.62 9.46 2.11
N ALA A 22 4.64 8.65 1.06
CA ALA A 22 5.71 7.69 0.83
C ALA A 22 5.83 7.34 -0.66
N THR A 23 7.03 6.92 -1.05
CA THR A 23 7.31 6.34 -2.37
C THR A 23 7.96 5.00 -2.17
N PHE A 24 7.47 4.01 -2.90
CA PHE A 24 7.94 2.65 -2.86
C PHE A 24 8.39 2.23 -4.26
N LYS A 25 9.46 1.44 -4.28
CA LYS A 25 9.88 0.72 -5.47
C LYS A 25 9.74 -0.76 -5.16
N PHE A 26 8.91 -1.44 -5.93
CA PHE A 26 8.69 -2.86 -5.83
C PHE A 26 9.30 -3.57 -7.04
N SER A 27 9.93 -4.71 -6.78
CA SER A 27 10.41 -5.67 -7.77
C SER A 27 10.14 -7.06 -7.21
N GLY A 28 9.71 -8.02 -8.02
CA GLY A 28 9.44 -9.36 -7.49
C GLY A 28 8.03 -9.58 -6.96
N LEU A 29 7.09 -8.64 -7.15
CA LEU A 29 5.73 -8.80 -6.62
C LEU A 29 4.81 -9.47 -7.65
N ALA A 30 4.02 -10.44 -7.19
CA ALA A 30 3.10 -11.18 -8.04
C ALA A 30 1.66 -10.63 -8.01
N SER A 31 1.33 -9.79 -7.02
CA SER A 31 -0.04 -9.32 -6.83
C SER A 31 -0.14 -7.90 -6.27
N PHE A 32 -1.26 -7.26 -6.58
CA PHE A 32 -1.65 -5.97 -6.00
C PHE A 32 -1.91 -6.06 -4.49
N SER A 33 -2.35 -7.23 -4.00
CA SER A 33 -2.54 -7.46 -2.56
C SER A 33 -1.22 -7.36 -1.78
N ASP A 34 -0.12 -7.85 -2.36
CA ASP A 34 1.20 -7.78 -1.75
C ASP A 34 1.72 -6.35 -1.68
N ILE A 35 1.43 -5.55 -2.72
CA ILE A 35 1.72 -4.12 -2.76
C ILE A 35 0.98 -3.42 -1.61
N ILE A 36 -0.35 -3.61 -1.52
CA ILE A 36 -1.14 -2.99 -0.45
C ILE A 36 -0.64 -3.43 0.92
N SER A 37 -0.33 -4.71 1.11
CA SER A 37 0.15 -5.24 2.39
C SER A 37 1.51 -4.63 2.79
N HIS A 38 2.42 -4.46 1.83
CA HIS A 38 3.68 -3.73 2.07
C HIS A 38 3.45 -2.27 2.40
N VAL A 39 2.62 -1.58 1.62
CA VAL A 39 2.28 -0.19 1.85
C VAL A 39 1.68 -0.02 3.24
N ARG A 40 0.70 -0.85 3.63
CA ARG A 40 0.08 -0.83 4.97
C ARG A 40 1.10 -1.06 6.09
N ARG A 41 2.02 -2.01 5.93
CA ARG A 41 3.09 -2.25 6.92
C ARG A 41 4.04 -1.05 7.05
N ALA A 42 4.43 -0.45 5.93
CA ALA A 42 5.33 0.69 5.91
C ALA A 42 4.69 1.99 6.40
N THR A 43 3.36 2.08 6.38
CA THR A 43 2.58 3.25 6.81
C THR A 43 1.61 2.91 7.93
N SER A 44 2.06 2.12 8.90
CA SER A 44 1.28 1.67 10.06
C SER A 44 0.71 2.79 10.93
N GLY A 45 1.14 4.04 10.75
CA GLY A 45 0.57 5.25 11.39
C GLY A 45 -0.33 6.11 10.49
N CYS A 46 -0.50 5.75 9.21
CA CYS A 46 -1.30 6.51 8.27
C CYS A 46 -2.74 6.00 8.29
N ILE A 47 -3.66 6.82 8.78
CA ILE A 47 -5.08 6.49 8.93
C ILE A 47 -5.90 7.40 8.01
N GLY A 48 -6.92 6.83 7.37
CA GLY A 48 -7.89 7.55 6.54
C GLY A 48 -7.76 7.25 5.05
N LEU A 49 -8.29 8.15 4.22
CA LEU A 49 -8.30 7.99 2.77
C LEU A 49 -6.93 8.28 2.18
N VAL A 50 -6.38 7.28 1.49
CA VAL A 50 -5.10 7.39 0.77
C VAL A 50 -5.30 7.01 -0.69
N THR A 51 -4.49 7.62 -1.55
CA THR A 51 -4.44 7.34 -2.98
C THR A 51 -3.07 6.80 -3.33
N LEU A 52 -3.03 5.58 -3.83
CA LEU A 52 -1.82 4.93 -4.32
C LEU A 52 -1.75 5.07 -5.83
N HIS A 53 -0.76 5.81 -6.30
CA HIS A 53 -0.42 5.95 -7.71
C HIS A 53 0.68 4.94 -8.06
N MET A 54 0.36 3.96 -8.90
CA MET A 54 1.30 2.94 -9.33
C MET A 54 1.66 3.12 -10.80
N ARG A 55 2.92 2.89 -11.13
CA ARG A 55 3.44 2.85 -12.49
C ARG A 55 4.27 1.59 -12.65
N ASN A 56 3.80 0.67 -13.49
CA ASN A 56 4.58 -0.47 -13.94
C ASN A 56 5.53 0.00 -15.03
N ARG A 57 6.82 0.01 -14.73
CA ARG A 57 7.88 0.43 -15.66
C ARG A 57 8.18 -0.64 -16.70
N SER A 58 7.93 -1.90 -16.40
CA SER A 58 8.20 -3.03 -17.29
C SER A 58 7.11 -3.18 -18.37
N GLN A 59 5.83 -3.07 -17.98
CA GLN A 59 4.70 -3.21 -18.90
C GLN A 59 4.10 -1.87 -19.36
N GLY A 60 4.60 -0.75 -18.85
CA GLY A 60 4.24 0.59 -19.32
C GLY A 60 2.86 1.10 -18.90
N TRP A 61 2.14 0.40 -18.03
CA TRP A 61 0.85 0.87 -17.52
C TRP A 61 0.97 1.63 -16.21
N SER A 62 0.02 2.54 -15.97
CA SER A 62 -0.17 3.21 -14.68
C SER A 62 -1.58 2.96 -14.16
N GLN A 63 -1.71 2.94 -12.84
CA GLN A 63 -2.98 2.71 -12.17
C GLN A 63 -3.04 3.47 -10.85
N ASN A 64 -4.17 4.14 -10.63
CA ASN A 64 -4.44 4.84 -9.38
C ASN A 64 -5.51 4.08 -8.62
N ARG A 65 -5.26 3.84 -7.33
CA ARG A 65 -6.22 3.20 -6.43
C ARG A 65 -6.32 3.99 -5.15
N SER A 66 -7.52 4.45 -4.84
CA SER A 66 -7.84 5.04 -3.55
C SER A 66 -8.44 3.98 -2.64
N PHE A 67 -8.00 3.95 -1.40
CA PHE A 67 -8.51 3.04 -0.37
C PHE A 67 -8.42 3.70 1.00
N ILE A 68 -9.19 3.18 1.95
CA ILE A 68 -9.17 3.63 3.33
C ILE A 68 -8.18 2.75 4.09
N MET A 69 -7.18 3.38 4.71
CA MET A 69 -6.35 2.74 5.72
C MET A 69 -7.04 2.85 7.07
N SER A 70 -7.47 1.71 7.61
CA SER A 70 -7.91 1.60 8.98
C SER A 70 -6.72 1.34 9.91
N PRO A 71 -6.72 1.89 11.14
CA PRO A 71 -5.76 1.48 12.15
C PRO A 71 -5.91 -0.02 12.38
N THR A 72 -4.80 -0.73 12.48
CA THR A 72 -4.81 -2.13 12.92
C THR A 72 -5.51 -2.17 14.28
N PRO A 73 -6.58 -2.97 14.45
CA PRO A 73 -7.24 -3.07 15.74
C PRO A 73 -6.22 -3.60 16.75
N SER A 74 -5.82 -2.76 17.71
CA SER A 74 -5.11 -3.22 18.89
C SER A 74 -6.05 -4.19 19.61
N VAL A 75 -5.68 -5.46 19.67
CA VAL A 75 -6.44 -6.45 20.43
C VAL A 75 -6.53 -5.93 21.87
N PRO A 76 -7.72 -5.66 22.42
CA PRO A 76 -7.84 -5.20 23.79
C PRO A 76 -7.31 -6.32 24.70
N VAL A 77 -6.19 -6.07 25.38
CA VAL A 77 -5.69 -6.96 26.43
C VAL A 77 -6.61 -6.77 27.63
N GLN A 78 -7.43 -7.79 27.91
CA GLN A 78 -8.21 -7.83 29.15
C GLN A 78 -7.25 -8.12 30.31
N LEU A 79 -6.95 -7.10 31.11
CA LEU A 79 -6.26 -7.26 32.38
C LEU A 79 -7.29 -7.77 33.40
N SER A 80 -7.19 -9.06 33.74
CA SER A 80 -7.96 -9.63 34.85
C SER A 80 -7.23 -9.28 36.15
N LEU A 81 -7.88 -8.51 37.03
CA LEU A 81 -7.41 -8.31 38.40
C LEU A 81 -7.79 -9.54 39.22
N PHE A 82 -6.79 -10.23 39.76
CA PHE A 82 -6.96 -11.24 40.80
C PHE A 82 -6.96 -10.59 42.18
#